data_AF-A0A2D6LUD0-F1
#
_entry.id   AF-A0A2D6LUD0-F1
#
_cell.length_a   1.000
_cell.length_b   1.000
_cell.length_c   1.000
_cell.angle_alpha   90.00
_cell.angle_beta   90.00
_cell.angle_gamma   90.00
#
_symmetry.space_group_name_H-M   'P 1'
#
loop_
_entity.id
_entity.type
_entity.pdbx_description
1 polymer ?
#
loop_
_entity_poly.entity_id
_entity_poly.type
_entity_poly.pdbx_seq_one_letter_code
_entity_poly.pdbx_strand_id
1 'polypeptide(L)'
;MIKNYKFKTKPYEHQLKALEKSWAQDTYALFMEMGTGKSKVLVDNIAMLYDRGAIKGALVVAPKGVYKNWDSIEFPVHMPEHIEYTKVLWEPTLTKKKQAELDTLFADDDKLKILIMNVEAFSTSKGLDFARSFLNIFVGRALIGIDESTTIKNPTAKRTKNILEIGNLAKYRRILTGSPVTKSPLDLFSQCKFLDPFHLGYDSYYAYRSRYAHMLERNFGGRRVQIVGSYRRLG
;
A
#
# COMPACT_ATOMS: atom_id res chain seq x y z
N MET A 1 -3.15 24.63 3.75
CA MET A 1 -1.98 23.74 3.63
C MET A 1 -1.68 23.41 2.17
N ILE A 2 -2.61 22.83 1.39
CA ILE A 2 -2.38 22.57 -0.05
C ILE A 2 -2.08 23.84 -0.87
N LYS A 3 -2.72 24.98 -0.53
CA LYS A 3 -2.48 26.26 -1.19
C LYS A 3 -1.01 26.72 -1.20
N ASN A 4 -0.19 26.25 -0.24
CA ASN A 4 1.22 26.62 -0.13
C ASN A 4 2.17 25.47 -0.51
N TYR A 5 1.63 24.32 -0.93
CA TYR A 5 2.43 23.18 -1.34
C TYR A 5 2.96 23.39 -2.78
N LYS A 6 4.27 23.35 -2.95
CA LYS A 6 4.94 23.54 -4.24
C LYS A 6 5.05 22.21 -4.97
N PHE A 7 4.09 21.93 -5.86
CA PHE A 7 4.15 20.76 -6.73
C PHE A 7 5.36 20.83 -7.69
N LYS A 8 6.04 19.70 -7.92
CA LYS A 8 7.03 19.60 -9.02
C LYS A 8 6.36 19.56 -10.39
N THR A 9 5.31 18.73 -10.50
CA THR A 9 4.47 18.68 -11.70
C THR A 9 3.06 19.15 -11.36
N LYS A 10 2.49 20.01 -12.21
CA LYS A 10 1.14 20.58 -12.01
C LYS A 10 0.10 19.45 -11.95
N PRO A 11 -0.70 19.34 -10.88
CA PRO A 11 -1.74 18.32 -10.80
C PRO A 11 -2.93 18.66 -11.71
N TYR A 12 -3.57 17.63 -12.23
CA TYR A 12 -4.92 17.74 -12.80
C TYR A 12 -5.96 17.95 -11.69
N GLU A 13 -7.15 18.44 -12.03
CA GLU A 13 -8.21 18.76 -11.07
C GLU A 13 -8.62 17.55 -10.21
N HIS A 14 -8.77 16.37 -10.82
CA HIS A 14 -9.13 15.15 -10.09
C HIS A 14 -8.02 14.69 -9.14
N GLN A 15 -6.76 14.92 -9.48
CA GLN A 15 -5.61 14.63 -8.61
C GLN A 15 -5.58 15.57 -7.41
N LEU A 16 -5.83 16.87 -7.64
CA LEU A 16 -5.90 17.86 -6.58
C LEU A 16 -7.05 17.54 -5.62
N LYS A 17 -8.24 17.21 -6.13
CA LYS A 17 -9.39 16.81 -5.34
C LYS A 17 -9.13 15.54 -4.51
N ALA A 18 -8.43 14.56 -5.08
CA ALA A 18 -8.02 13.36 -4.35
C ALA A 18 -7.04 13.69 -3.22
N LEU A 19 -6.07 14.57 -3.48
CA LEU A 19 -5.12 15.04 -2.49
C LEU A 19 -5.80 15.83 -1.37
N GLU A 20 -6.72 16.76 -1.69
CA GLU A 20 -7.51 17.54 -0.73
C GLU A 20 -8.28 16.68 0.26
N LYS A 21 -8.82 15.55 -0.20
CA LYS A 21 -9.55 14.61 0.66
C LYS A 21 -8.64 13.70 1.47
N SER A 22 -7.46 13.36 0.96
CA SER A 22 -6.62 12.30 1.51
C SER A 22 -5.45 12.80 2.36
N TRP A 23 -4.97 14.04 2.16
CA TRP A 23 -3.66 14.46 2.66
C TRP A 23 -3.51 14.34 4.19
N ALA A 24 -4.57 14.64 4.93
CA ALA A 24 -4.57 14.63 6.39
C ALA A 24 -5.05 13.30 7.01
N GLN A 25 -5.72 12.45 6.23
CA GLN A 25 -6.37 11.24 6.73
C GLN A 25 -5.32 10.19 7.10
N ASP A 26 -5.52 9.48 8.21
CA ASP A 26 -4.63 8.38 8.58
C ASP A 26 -4.74 7.25 7.55
N THR A 27 -5.93 6.95 7.05
CA THR A 27 -6.18 5.90 6.07
C THR A 27 -6.97 6.44 4.88
N TYR A 28 -6.63 6.04 3.65
CA TYR A 28 -7.38 6.49 2.47
C TYR A 28 -7.25 5.54 1.28
N ALA A 29 -8.33 5.40 0.51
CA ALA A 29 -8.37 4.63 -0.73
C ALA A 29 -8.40 5.55 -1.96
N LEU A 30 -7.40 5.42 -2.83
CA LEU A 30 -7.35 6.09 -4.14
C LEU A 30 -7.90 5.15 -5.21
N PHE A 31 -9.23 5.05 -5.25
CA PHE A 31 -9.98 4.33 -6.29
C PHE A 31 -10.13 5.20 -7.54
N MET A 32 -9.00 5.42 -8.22
CA MET A 32 -8.89 6.28 -9.40
C MET A 32 -8.61 5.43 -10.63
N GLU A 33 -9.28 5.73 -11.74
CA GLU A 33 -9.12 5.00 -13.01
C GLU A 33 -7.64 4.89 -13.43
N MET A 34 -7.29 3.78 -14.06
CA MET A 34 -5.92 3.57 -14.55
C MET A 34 -5.53 4.69 -15.52
N GLY A 35 -4.28 5.15 -15.43
CA GLY A 35 -3.80 6.27 -16.27
C GLY A 35 -4.13 7.68 -15.73
N THR A 36 -4.91 7.82 -14.65
CA THR A 36 -5.25 9.14 -14.08
C THR A 36 -4.18 9.74 -13.15
N GLY A 37 -3.04 9.06 -12.97
CA GLY A 37 -1.91 9.54 -12.17
C GLY A 37 -2.08 9.40 -10.66
N LYS A 38 -2.65 8.27 -10.21
CA LYS A 38 -2.78 7.92 -8.78
C LYS A 38 -1.44 7.87 -8.03
N SER A 39 -0.36 7.49 -8.71
CA SER A 39 1.00 7.47 -8.18
C SER A 39 1.47 8.87 -7.79
N LYS A 40 1.27 9.86 -8.65
CA LYS A 40 1.54 11.28 -8.37
C LYS A 40 0.83 11.74 -7.09
N VAL A 41 -0.46 11.42 -6.94
CA VAL A 41 -1.24 11.80 -5.74
C VAL A 41 -0.60 11.21 -4.47
N LEU A 42 -0.12 9.97 -4.52
CA LEU A 42 0.57 9.36 -3.38
C LEU A 42 1.92 10.02 -3.11
N VAL A 43 2.72 10.30 -4.14
CA VAL A 43 4.02 11.02 -3.97
C VAL A 43 3.79 12.38 -3.32
N ASP A 44 2.79 13.13 -3.80
CA ASP A 44 2.45 14.42 -3.21
C ASP A 44 1.97 14.28 -1.77
N ASN A 45 1.17 13.25 -1.46
CA ASN A 45 0.73 13.00 -0.09
C ASN A 45 1.91 12.67 0.83
N ILE A 46 2.86 11.85 0.37
CA ILE A 46 4.09 11.52 1.12
C ILE A 46 4.87 12.81 1.43
N ALA A 47 5.11 13.66 0.43
CA ALA A 47 5.82 14.93 0.61
C ALA A 47 5.10 15.86 1.60
N MET A 48 3.78 16.03 1.47
CA MET A 48 2.99 16.84 2.39
C MET A 48 3.02 16.34 3.84
N LEU A 49 2.99 15.01 4.03
CA LEU A 49 3.09 14.41 5.36
C LEU A 49 4.49 14.58 5.95
N TYR A 50 5.52 14.56 5.10
CA TYR A 50 6.90 14.78 5.49
C TYR A 50 7.14 16.24 5.91
N ASP A 51 6.71 17.21 5.10
CA ASP A 51 6.85 18.65 5.37
C ASP A 51 6.24 19.07 6.71
N ARG A 52 5.17 18.40 7.15
CA ARG A 52 4.53 18.66 8.45
C ARG A 52 5.12 17.85 9.62
N GLY A 53 6.17 17.07 9.38
CA GLY A 53 6.81 16.20 10.37
C GLY A 53 5.98 14.97 10.79
N ALA A 54 4.93 14.61 10.05
CA ALA A 54 4.04 13.50 10.40
C ALA A 54 4.61 12.13 10.02
N ILE A 55 5.46 12.08 9.00
CA ILE A 55 6.21 10.88 8.63
C ILE A 55 7.70 11.19 8.48
N LYS A 56 8.53 10.18 8.69
CA LYS A 56 9.96 10.14 8.32
C LYS A 56 10.28 9.03 7.32
N GLY A 57 9.38 8.04 7.21
CA GLY A 57 9.53 6.90 6.31
C GLY A 57 8.31 6.66 5.43
N ALA A 58 8.53 6.15 4.22
CA ALA A 58 7.48 5.65 3.34
C ALA A 58 7.86 4.27 2.78
N LEU A 59 6.95 3.31 2.89
CA LEU A 59 7.05 2.01 2.22
C LEU A 59 6.04 1.97 1.07
N VAL A 60 6.53 1.83 -0.15
CA VAL A 60 5.69 1.59 -1.33
C VAL A 60 5.77 0.13 -1.74
N VAL A 61 4.63 -0.53 -1.79
CA VAL A 61 4.47 -1.91 -2.22
C VAL A 61 3.72 -1.94 -3.54
N ALA A 62 4.28 -2.58 -4.56
CA ALA A 62 3.66 -2.65 -5.87
C ALA A 62 3.88 -4.04 -6.51
N PRO A 63 3.05 -4.47 -7.49
CA PRO A 63 3.25 -5.73 -8.17
C PRO A 63 4.53 -5.75 -9.01
N LYS A 64 4.99 -6.97 -9.36
CA LYS A 64 6.03 -7.17 -10.36
C LYS A 64 5.64 -6.46 -11.66
N GLY A 65 6.59 -5.75 -12.26
CA GLY A 65 6.39 -4.97 -13.49
C GLY A 65 6.06 -3.49 -13.26
N VAL A 66 5.53 -3.13 -12.08
CA VAL A 66 5.20 -1.73 -11.74
C VAL A 66 6.16 -1.17 -10.68
N TYR A 67 6.59 -1.97 -9.71
CA TYR A 67 7.40 -1.49 -8.58
C TYR A 67 8.72 -0.81 -8.98
N LYS A 68 9.35 -1.20 -10.10
CA LYS A 68 10.57 -0.53 -10.59
C LYS A 68 10.31 0.89 -11.10
N ASN A 69 9.13 1.15 -11.66
CA ASN A 69 8.76 2.48 -12.15
C ASN A 69 8.65 3.48 -11.00
N TRP A 70 8.31 3.03 -9.79
CA TRP A 70 8.35 3.89 -8.61
C TRP A 70 9.75 4.45 -8.38
N ASP A 71 10.78 3.61 -8.52
CA ASP A 71 12.17 4.00 -8.34
C ASP A 71 12.69 4.88 -9.50
N SER A 72 12.43 4.51 -10.74
CA SER A 72 13.02 5.17 -11.92
C SER A 72 12.19 6.35 -12.47
N ILE A 73 10.90 6.43 -12.17
CA ILE A 73 9.98 7.39 -12.78
C ILE A 73 9.19 8.16 -11.71
N GLU A 74 8.35 7.48 -10.92
CA GLU A 74 7.34 8.17 -10.10
C GLU A 74 7.97 9.13 -9.08
N PHE A 75 8.93 8.67 -8.29
CA PHE A 75 9.61 9.55 -7.33
C PHE A 75 10.47 10.62 -8.03
N PRO A 76 11.36 10.29 -9.00
CA PRO A 76 12.14 11.32 -9.69
C PRO A 76 11.30 12.40 -10.38
N VAL A 77 10.18 12.04 -11.01
CA VAL A 77 9.34 12.97 -11.77
C VAL A 77 8.45 13.81 -10.86
N HIS A 78 7.85 13.21 -9.82
CA HIS A 78 6.78 13.85 -9.06
C HIS A 78 7.21 14.41 -7.70
N MET A 79 8.29 13.91 -7.08
CA MET A 79 8.70 14.38 -5.76
C MET A 79 9.11 15.86 -5.84
N PRO A 80 8.55 16.75 -5.01
CA PRO A 80 8.96 18.16 -4.96
C PRO A 80 10.46 18.34 -4.74
N GLU A 81 11.01 19.38 -5.37
CA GLU A 81 12.45 19.66 -5.33
C GLU A 81 12.98 20.01 -3.94
N HIS A 82 12.13 20.54 -3.06
CA HIS A 82 12.52 20.89 -1.70
C HIS A 82 12.56 19.70 -0.74
N ILE A 83 12.07 18.53 -1.16
CA ILE A 83 12.09 17.31 -0.35
C ILE A 83 13.40 16.61 -0.59
N GLU A 84 14.26 16.58 0.42
CA GLU A 84 15.41 15.68 0.43
C GLU A 84 14.98 14.27 0.85
N TYR A 85 15.35 13.27 0.05
CA TYR A 85 14.98 11.88 0.31
C TYR A 85 16.07 10.89 -0.08
N THR A 86 16.07 9.76 0.61
CA THR A 86 16.81 8.55 0.23
C THR A 86 15.79 7.51 -0.21
N LYS A 87 15.88 7.01 -1.44
CA LYS A 87 15.05 5.89 -1.92
C LYS A 87 15.89 4.66 -2.21
N VAL A 88 15.35 3.50 -1.87
CA VAL A 88 15.99 2.20 -2.14
C VAL A 88 14.96 1.21 -2.66
N LEU A 89 15.30 0.55 -3.77
CA LEU A 89 14.55 -0.56 -4.31
C LEU A 89 14.97 -1.86 -3.61
N TRP A 90 14.10 -2.54 -2.89
CA TRP A 90 14.48 -3.78 -2.21
C TRP A 90 14.61 -4.95 -3.20
N GLU A 91 15.68 -5.73 -3.03
CA GLU A 91 15.91 -6.96 -3.78
C GLU A 91 16.34 -8.08 -2.83
N PRO A 92 15.96 -9.35 -3.10
CA PRO A 92 16.31 -10.46 -2.22
C PRO A 92 17.81 -10.81 -2.27
N THR A 93 18.52 -10.43 -3.32
CA THR A 93 19.95 -10.73 -3.50
C THR A 93 20.80 -9.65 -2.83
N LEU A 94 21.57 -10.03 -1.81
CA LEU A 94 22.43 -9.12 -1.06
C LEU A 94 23.86 -9.20 -1.60
N THR A 95 24.19 -8.32 -2.53
CA THR A 95 25.59 -8.01 -2.86
C THR A 95 26.11 -6.97 -1.87
N LYS A 96 27.45 -6.82 -1.72
CA LYS A 96 28.02 -5.75 -0.87
C LYS A 96 27.50 -4.36 -1.25
N LYS A 97 27.38 -4.09 -2.55
CA LYS A 97 26.80 -2.84 -3.07
C LYS A 97 25.33 -2.69 -2.65
N LYS A 98 24.53 -3.76 -2.76
CA LYS A 98 23.12 -3.70 -2.39
C LYS A 98 22.92 -3.53 -0.89
N GLN A 99 23.75 -4.16 -0.07
CA GLN A 99 23.74 -3.97 1.37
C GLN A 99 24.04 -2.50 1.73
N ALA A 100 25.10 -1.93 1.17
CA ALA A 100 25.44 -0.52 1.40
C ALA A 100 24.32 0.43 0.99
N GLU A 101 23.61 0.15 -0.11
CA GLU A 101 22.41 0.89 -0.52
C GLU A 101 21.29 0.77 0.52
N LEU A 102 20.98 -0.43 1.00
CA LEU A 102 19.96 -0.66 2.03
C LEU A 102 20.31 0.04 3.35
N ASP A 103 21.59 0.07 3.73
CA ASP A 103 22.06 0.71 4.96
C ASP A 103 21.81 2.23 4.95
N THR A 104 21.74 2.88 3.78
CA THR A 104 21.41 4.31 3.67
C THR A 104 19.99 4.65 4.17
N LEU A 105 19.08 3.68 4.21
CA LEU A 105 17.75 3.87 4.79
C LEU A 105 17.78 4.05 6.31
N PHE A 106 18.86 3.60 6.96
CA PHE A 106 19.06 3.64 8.41
C PHE A 106 20.06 4.71 8.84
N ALA A 107 20.58 5.49 7.90
CA ALA A 107 21.42 6.64 8.20
C ALA A 107 20.65 7.67 9.03
N ASP A 108 21.28 8.19 10.07
CA ASP A 108 20.75 9.26 10.92
C ASP A 108 20.95 10.61 10.22
N ASP A 109 20.03 10.92 9.31
CA ASP A 109 19.92 12.21 8.64
C ASP A 109 18.47 12.67 8.63
N ASP A 110 18.25 13.94 8.30
CA ASP A 110 16.92 14.54 8.17
C ASP A 110 16.35 14.36 6.75
N LYS A 111 16.60 13.23 6.09
CA LYS A 111 15.99 12.92 4.78
C LYS A 111 14.80 12.00 4.95
N LEU A 112 13.79 12.19 4.10
CA LEU A 112 12.70 11.23 3.96
C LEU A 112 13.27 9.89 3.48
N LYS A 113 12.99 8.80 4.22
CA LYS A 113 13.44 7.46 3.84
C LYS A 113 12.34 6.72 3.08
N ILE A 114 12.66 6.21 1.90
CA ILE A 114 11.69 5.57 1.00
C ILE A 114 12.15 4.16 0.65
N LEU A 115 11.37 3.17 1.06
CA LEU A 115 11.57 1.77 0.71
C LEU A 115 10.55 1.35 -0.35
N ILE A 116 11.03 0.76 -1.44
CA ILE A 116 10.18 0.28 -2.53
C ILE A 116 10.30 -1.24 -2.60
N MET A 117 9.18 -1.96 -2.53
CA MET A 117 9.18 -3.41 -2.53
C MET A 117 8.18 -3.99 -3.52
N ASN A 118 8.54 -5.12 -4.13
CA ASN A 118 7.57 -5.97 -4.80
C ASN A 118 6.67 -6.66 -3.76
N VAL A 119 5.36 -6.68 -3.99
CA VAL A 119 4.38 -7.39 -3.15
C VAL A 119 4.74 -8.85 -2.87
N GLU A 120 5.41 -9.53 -3.79
CA GLU A 120 5.82 -10.93 -3.60
C GLU A 120 6.94 -11.10 -2.56
N ALA A 121 7.69 -10.04 -2.22
CA ALA A 121 8.70 -10.08 -1.18
C ALA A 121 8.11 -10.51 0.17
N PHE A 122 6.84 -10.14 0.43
CA PHE A 122 6.11 -10.48 1.64
C PHE A 122 5.66 -11.94 1.72
N SER A 123 5.89 -12.75 0.68
CA SER A 123 5.74 -14.21 0.76
C SER A 123 6.92 -14.88 1.49
N THR A 124 8.03 -14.15 1.68
CA THR A 124 9.27 -14.63 2.33
C THR A 124 9.50 -13.94 3.68
N SER A 125 10.20 -14.61 4.60
CA SER A 125 10.64 -14.00 5.86
C SER A 125 11.59 -12.83 5.60
N LYS A 126 12.58 -13.01 4.72
CA LYS A 126 13.57 -11.98 4.41
C LYS A 126 12.96 -10.63 4.01
N GLY A 127 11.95 -10.64 3.13
CA GLY A 127 11.26 -9.40 2.74
C GLY A 127 10.42 -8.82 3.88
N LEU A 128 9.68 -9.66 4.60
CA LEU A 128 8.89 -9.25 5.76
C LEU A 128 9.76 -8.62 6.85
N ASP A 129 10.85 -9.29 7.24
CA ASP A 129 11.73 -8.88 8.32
C ASP A 129 12.41 -7.56 7.99
N PHE A 130 12.84 -7.36 6.74
CA PHE A 130 13.40 -6.09 6.30
C PHE A 130 12.39 -4.95 6.37
N ALA A 131 11.18 -5.16 5.85
CA ALA A 131 10.11 -4.15 5.90
C ALA A 131 9.73 -3.81 7.35
N ARG A 132 9.66 -4.82 8.22
CA ARG A 132 9.38 -4.65 9.65
C ARG A 132 10.48 -3.82 10.34
N SER A 133 11.75 -4.16 10.12
CA SER A 133 12.89 -3.40 10.65
C SER A 133 12.89 -1.96 10.16
N PHE A 134 12.64 -1.73 8.87
CA PHE A 134 12.51 -0.39 8.29
C PHE A 134 11.36 0.42 8.89
N LEU A 135 10.19 -0.18 9.14
CA LEU A 135 9.06 0.56 9.70
C LEU A 135 9.25 0.87 11.20
N ASN A 136 9.85 -0.06 11.96
CA ASN A 136 10.02 0.07 13.40
C ASN A 136 10.88 1.26 13.83
N ILE A 137 11.87 1.66 13.03
CA ILE A 137 12.73 2.82 13.37
C ILE A 137 11.95 4.14 13.39
N PHE A 138 10.77 4.21 12.76
CA PHE A 138 9.97 5.44 12.69
C PHE A 138 8.89 5.54 13.78
N VAL A 139 8.65 4.47 14.55
CA VAL A 139 7.69 4.42 15.66
C VAL A 139 6.32 4.99 15.25
N GLY A 140 5.76 4.46 14.16
CA GLY A 140 4.46 4.89 13.62
C GLY A 140 4.49 6.12 12.72
N ARG A 141 5.58 6.91 12.69
CA ARG A 141 5.77 8.05 11.76
C ARG A 141 6.15 7.59 10.35
N ALA A 142 5.34 6.71 9.79
CA ALA A 142 5.53 6.16 8.46
C ALA A 142 4.22 6.12 7.67
N LEU A 143 4.37 6.11 6.34
CA LEU A 143 3.30 5.79 5.41
C LEU A 143 3.56 4.45 4.73
N ILE A 144 2.53 3.62 4.57
CA ILE A 144 2.55 2.47 3.67
C ILE A 144 1.55 2.70 2.53
N GLY A 145 2.04 2.67 1.29
CA GLY A 145 1.23 2.75 0.08
C GLY A 145 1.26 1.44 -0.69
N ILE A 146 0.09 0.88 -0.98
CA ILE A 146 -0.05 -0.34 -1.80
C ILE A 146 -0.61 0.05 -3.15
N ASP A 147 0.23 -0.01 -4.17
CA ASP A 147 -0.16 0.13 -5.57
C ASP A 147 -0.69 -1.20 -6.12
N GLU A 148 -1.75 -1.10 -6.92
CA GLU A 148 -2.62 -2.22 -7.30
C GLU A 148 -3.01 -3.09 -6.10
N SER A 149 -3.72 -2.50 -5.14
CA SER A 149 -4.12 -3.16 -3.89
C SER A 149 -4.94 -4.44 -4.06
N THR A 150 -5.50 -4.70 -5.24
CA THR A 150 -6.12 -5.99 -5.56
C THR A 150 -5.13 -7.17 -5.47
N THR A 151 -3.82 -6.91 -5.51
CA THR A 151 -2.76 -7.91 -5.25
C THR A 151 -2.85 -8.54 -3.85
N ILE A 152 -3.42 -7.82 -2.88
CA ILE A 152 -3.63 -8.29 -1.51
C ILE A 152 -5.07 -8.73 -1.21
N LYS A 153 -5.95 -8.85 -2.21
CA LYS A 153 -7.37 -9.19 -2.01
C LYS A 153 -7.62 -10.52 -1.28
N ASN A 154 -6.76 -11.51 -1.47
CA ASN A 154 -6.94 -12.85 -0.90
C ASN A 154 -6.46 -12.93 0.57
N PRO A 155 -7.37 -13.04 1.56
CA PRO A 155 -7.00 -13.03 2.99
C PRO A 155 -6.22 -14.26 3.45
N THR A 156 -6.26 -15.36 2.70
CA THR A 156 -5.53 -16.60 3.06
C THR A 156 -4.09 -16.58 2.57
N ALA A 157 -3.74 -15.72 1.61
CA ALA A 157 -2.41 -15.63 1.05
C ALA A 157 -1.40 -15.14 2.10
N LYS A 158 -0.23 -15.79 2.15
CA LYS A 158 0.85 -15.45 3.11
C LYS A 158 1.26 -13.99 3.01
N ARG A 159 1.49 -13.48 1.80
CA ARG A 159 1.81 -12.07 1.55
C ARG A 159 0.75 -11.11 2.10
N THR A 160 -0.55 -11.42 1.95
CA THR A 160 -1.63 -10.57 2.44
C THR A 160 -1.62 -10.52 3.95
N LYS A 161 -1.47 -11.67 4.62
CA LYS A 161 -1.37 -11.72 6.09
C LYS A 161 -0.19 -10.90 6.61
N ASN A 162 0.96 -11.06 5.97
CA ASN A 162 2.19 -10.33 6.33
C ASN A 162 2.07 -8.81 6.09
N ILE A 163 1.42 -8.38 5.00
CA ILE A 163 1.16 -6.96 4.73
C ILE A 163 0.15 -6.37 5.73
N LEU A 164 -0.90 -7.11 6.08
CA LEU A 164 -1.85 -6.69 7.12
C LEU A 164 -1.17 -6.54 8.48
N GLU A 165 -0.22 -7.41 8.80
CA GLU A 165 0.54 -7.35 10.05
C GLU A 165 1.41 -6.09 10.13
N ILE A 166 2.25 -5.84 9.13
CA ILE A 166 3.13 -4.65 9.12
C ILE A 166 2.36 -3.34 8.94
N GLY A 167 1.13 -3.41 8.41
CA GLY A 167 0.24 -2.25 8.29
C GLY A 167 0.09 -1.50 9.61
N ASN A 168 0.06 -2.22 10.73
CA ASN A 168 -0.08 -1.64 12.07
C ASN A 168 1.14 -0.86 12.55
N LEU A 169 2.29 -0.96 11.86
CA LEU A 169 3.52 -0.24 12.20
C LEU A 169 3.56 1.17 11.58
N ALA A 170 2.59 1.51 10.73
CA ALA A 170 2.49 2.80 10.08
C ALA A 170 1.16 3.47 10.42
N LYS A 171 1.24 4.73 10.88
CA LYS A 171 0.03 5.54 11.10
C LYS A 171 -0.71 5.81 9.79
N TYR A 172 0.03 6.08 8.72
CA TYR A 172 -0.56 6.43 7.43
C TYR A 172 -0.61 5.23 6.49
N ARG A 173 -1.80 4.91 5.97
CA ARG A 173 -2.00 3.78 5.05
C ARG A 173 -2.78 4.21 3.81
N ARG A 174 -2.32 3.79 2.64
CA ARG A 174 -2.93 4.11 1.35
C ARG A 174 -3.07 2.85 0.50
N ILE A 175 -4.20 2.71 -0.16
CA ILE A 175 -4.39 1.72 -1.22
C ILE A 175 -4.72 2.43 -2.52
N LEU A 176 -4.15 1.95 -3.62
CA LEU A 176 -4.33 2.53 -4.95
C LEU A 176 -4.76 1.41 -5.89
N THR A 177 -5.89 1.60 -6.58
CA THR A 177 -6.32 0.69 -7.65
C THR A 177 -7.44 1.33 -8.46
N GLY A 178 -7.53 1.03 -9.76
CA GLY A 178 -8.65 1.49 -10.57
C GLY A 178 -9.93 0.71 -10.36
N SER A 179 -9.82 -0.56 -9.94
CA SER A 179 -10.97 -1.44 -9.76
C SER A 179 -10.79 -2.30 -8.51
N PRO A 180 -11.34 -1.89 -7.36
CA PRO A 180 -11.13 -2.60 -6.10
C PRO A 180 -11.90 -3.93 -6.03
N VAL A 181 -12.93 -4.10 -6.86
CA VAL A 181 -13.71 -5.33 -7.00
C VAL A 181 -13.38 -5.94 -8.34
N THR A 182 -12.67 -7.07 -8.36
CA THR A 182 -12.24 -7.70 -9.62
C THR A 182 -13.25 -8.72 -10.12
N LYS A 183 -13.67 -9.61 -9.24
CA LYS A 183 -14.63 -10.69 -9.55
C LYS A 183 -15.66 -10.88 -8.44
N SER A 184 -15.31 -10.48 -7.22
CA SER A 184 -16.11 -10.75 -6.04
C SER A 184 -16.14 -9.53 -5.12
N PRO A 185 -17.31 -9.14 -4.57
CA PRO A 185 -17.37 -8.19 -3.46
C PRO A 185 -16.54 -8.61 -2.24
N LEU A 186 -16.19 -9.90 -2.15
CA LEU A 186 -15.29 -10.43 -1.13
C LEU A 186 -13.85 -9.91 -1.28
N ASP A 187 -13.47 -9.47 -2.48
CA ASP A 187 -12.14 -8.92 -2.79
C ASP A 187 -11.82 -7.65 -1.96
N LEU A 188 -12.85 -6.95 -1.48
CA LEU A 188 -12.70 -5.74 -0.67
C LEU A 188 -12.17 -6.01 0.74
N PHE A 189 -12.42 -7.20 1.29
CA PHE A 189 -12.20 -7.46 2.72
C PHE A 189 -10.79 -7.09 3.17
N SER A 190 -9.78 -7.70 2.54
CA SER A 190 -8.38 -7.51 2.92
C SER A 190 -7.88 -6.10 2.61
N GLN A 191 -8.39 -5.47 1.55
CA GLN A 191 -8.03 -4.11 1.17
C GLN A 191 -8.54 -3.10 2.22
N CYS A 192 -9.80 -3.23 2.63
CA CYS A 192 -10.37 -2.40 3.68
C CYS A 192 -9.74 -2.70 5.03
N LYS A 193 -9.51 -3.97 5.39
CA LYS A 193 -8.85 -4.36 6.64
C LYS A 193 -7.42 -3.81 6.73
N PHE A 194 -6.72 -3.70 5.60
CA PHE A 194 -5.41 -3.05 5.57
C PHE A 194 -5.51 -1.56 5.94
N LEU A 195 -6.51 -0.85 5.43
CA LEU A 195 -6.76 0.55 5.79
C LEU A 195 -7.20 0.67 7.25
N ASP A 196 -8.32 0.06 7.61
CA ASP A 196 -8.86 0.06 8.97
C ASP A 196 -9.72 -1.20 9.16
N PRO A 197 -9.47 -2.02 10.20
CA PRO A 197 -10.30 -3.19 10.48
C PRO A 197 -11.79 -2.87 10.67
N PHE A 198 -12.14 -1.64 11.05
CA PHE A 198 -13.52 -1.22 11.30
C PHE A 198 -14.27 -0.74 10.06
N HIS A 199 -13.61 -0.49 8.92
CA HIS A 199 -14.28 0.03 7.71
C HIS A 199 -15.43 -0.84 7.20
N LEU A 200 -15.33 -2.16 7.38
CA LEU A 200 -16.40 -3.09 6.97
C LEU A 200 -17.27 -3.54 8.13
N GLY A 201 -16.88 -3.26 9.38
CA GLY A 201 -17.62 -3.72 10.58
C GLY A 201 -17.56 -5.23 10.82
N TYR A 202 -16.52 -5.92 10.31
CA TYR A 202 -16.33 -7.37 10.54
C TYR A 202 -14.88 -7.67 10.93
N ASP A 203 -14.71 -8.37 12.05
CA ASP A 203 -13.37 -8.73 12.55
C ASP A 203 -12.69 -9.83 11.72
N SER A 204 -13.49 -10.68 11.07
CA SER A 204 -13.02 -11.84 10.31
C SER A 204 -13.56 -11.91 8.88
N TYR A 205 -12.73 -12.47 8.00
CA TYR A 205 -13.12 -12.73 6.61
C TYR A 205 -14.31 -13.69 6.53
N TYR A 206 -14.37 -14.69 7.42
CA TYR A 206 -15.45 -15.67 7.43
C TYR A 206 -16.79 -15.02 7.79
N ALA A 207 -16.82 -14.06 8.72
CA ALA A 207 -18.01 -13.29 9.05
C ALA A 207 -18.45 -12.42 7.86
N TYR A 208 -17.52 -11.68 7.25
CA TYR A 208 -17.80 -10.89 6.05
C TYR A 208 -18.31 -11.76 4.89
N ARG A 209 -17.65 -12.88 4.61
CA ARG A 209 -18.06 -13.84 3.57
C ARG A 209 -19.46 -14.40 3.86
N SER A 210 -19.73 -14.81 5.10
CA SER A 210 -21.04 -15.31 5.50
C SER A 210 -22.11 -14.24 5.28
N ARG A 211 -21.84 -12.95 5.58
CA ARG A 211 -22.81 -11.88 5.34
C ARG A 211 -23.16 -11.73 3.86
N TYR A 212 -22.16 -11.68 2.97
CA TYR A 212 -22.34 -11.22 1.59
C TYR A 212 -22.34 -12.32 0.53
N ALA A 213 -22.08 -13.58 0.89
CA ALA A 213 -22.07 -14.70 -0.05
C ALA A 213 -22.86 -15.91 0.46
N HIS A 214 -23.55 -16.57 -0.46
CA HIS A 214 -24.08 -17.92 -0.27
C HIS A 214 -23.03 -18.93 -0.73
N MET A 215 -22.58 -19.77 0.19
CA MET A 215 -21.59 -20.81 -0.10
C MET A 215 -22.31 -22.11 -0.49
N LEU A 216 -21.83 -22.74 -1.56
CA LEU A 216 -22.25 -24.08 -1.98
C LEU A 216 -21.13 -25.07 -1.69
N GLU A 217 -21.48 -26.23 -1.16
CA GLU A 217 -20.54 -27.34 -1.06
C GLU A 217 -20.50 -28.10 -2.37
N ARG A 218 -19.29 -28.35 -2.88
CA ARG A 218 -19.07 -29.23 -4.02
C ARG A 218 -18.00 -30.25 -3.71
N ASN A 219 -18.14 -31.43 -4.29
CA ASN A 219 -17.16 -32.50 -4.17
C ASN A 219 -16.38 -32.60 -5.49
N PHE A 220 -15.06 -32.44 -5.42
CA PHE A 220 -14.17 -32.63 -6.56
C PHE A 220 -13.15 -33.71 -6.18
N GLY A 221 -13.24 -34.88 -6.83
CA GLY A 221 -12.29 -35.98 -6.62
C GLY A 221 -12.20 -36.44 -5.16
N GLY A 222 -13.32 -36.48 -4.44
CA GLY A 222 -13.38 -36.90 -3.04
C GLY A 222 -13.08 -35.80 -2.01
N ARG A 223 -12.66 -34.60 -2.45
CA ARG A 223 -12.47 -33.43 -1.57
C ARG A 223 -13.70 -32.54 -1.59
N ARG A 224 -14.26 -32.30 -0.41
CA ARG A 224 -15.32 -31.29 -0.22
C ARG A 224 -14.70 -29.89 -0.16
N VAL A 225 -15.20 -28.98 -1.01
CA VAL A 225 -14.79 -27.58 -1.06
C VAL A 225 -16.02 -26.68 -1.05
N GLN A 226 -15.89 -25.51 -0.43
CA GLN A 226 -16.91 -24.47 -0.47
C GLN A 226 -16.60 -23.47 -1.56
N ILE A 227 -17.53 -23.28 -2.48
CA ILE A 227 -17.46 -22.27 -3.54
C ILE A 227 -18.58 -21.25 -3.36
N VAL A 228 -18.39 -20.04 -3.87
CA VAL A 228 -19.44 -19.02 -3.87
C VAL A 228 -20.48 -19.39 -4.93
N GLY A 229 -21.74 -19.56 -4.52
CA GLY A 229 -22.86 -19.79 -5.43
C GLY A 229 -23.53 -18.49 -5.90
N SER A 230 -23.79 -17.57 -4.96
CA SER A 230 -24.36 -16.26 -5.24
C SER A 230 -23.95 -15.22 -4.19
N TYR A 231 -24.15 -13.94 -4.50
CA TYR A 231 -23.94 -12.83 -3.55
C TYR A 231 -25.27 -12.32 -3.02
N ARG A 232 -25.23 -11.70 -1.83
CA ARG A 232 -26.42 -11.13 -1.15
C ARG A 232 -26.07 -9.82 -0.46
N ARG A 233 -27.08 -8.97 -0.24
CA ARG A 233 -26.99 -7.74 0.58
C ARG A 233 -25.92 -6.75 0.07
N LEU A 234 -25.84 -6.54 -1.24
CA LEU A 234 -24.88 -5.61 -1.87
C LEU A 234 -25.42 -4.19 -2.04
N GLY A 235 -26.63 -3.92 -1.54
CA GLY A 235 -27.31 -2.61 -1.62
C GLY A 235 -27.36 -1.92 -0.27
#